data_AF-A0A242LKH5-F1
#
_entry.id   AF-A0A242LKH5-F1
#
_cell.length_a   1.000
_cell.length_b   1.000
_cell.length_c   1.000
_cell.angle_alpha   90.00
_cell.angle_beta   90.00
_cell.angle_gamma   90.00
#
_symmetry.space_group_name_H-M   'P 1'
#
loop_
_entity.id
_entity.type
_entity.pdbx_description
1 polymer ?
#
loop_
_entity_poly.entity_id
_entity_poly.type
_entity_poly.pdbx_seq_one_letter_code
_entity_poly.pdbx_strand_id
1 'polypeptide(L)' 'MKNLFKTVVFEMSLYYGLLALVLPLIYAVTYHVAFISVFNVEWFAVTVFIYPIVLILSAIRYSYGRMRKSSHV' A
#
# COMPACT_ATOMS: atom_id res chain seq x y z
N MET A 1 10.50 -13.68 14.47
CA MET A 1 9.05 -13.62 14.15
C MET A 1 8.49 -12.20 14.04
N LYS A 2 8.71 -11.31 15.03
CA LYS A 2 8.32 -9.88 14.92
C LYS A 2 8.95 -9.14 13.74
N ASN A 3 10.23 -9.40 13.45
CA ASN A 3 10.94 -8.72 12.34
C ASN A 3 10.32 -9.05 10.98
N LEU A 4 9.90 -10.30 10.75
CA LEU A 4 9.30 -10.71 9.48
C LEU A 4 7.93 -10.06 9.23
N PHE A 5 7.11 -9.92 10.27
CA PHE A 5 5.84 -9.19 10.18
C PHE A 5 6.08 -7.70 9.89
N LYS A 6 7.03 -7.07 10.59
CA LYS A 6 7.42 -5.68 10.35
C LYS A 6 7.92 -5.47 8.91
N THR A 7 8.71 -6.40 8.38
CA THR A 7 9.19 -6.35 6.99
C THR A 7 8.04 -6.44 5.99
N VAL A 8 7.11 -7.38 6.15
CA VAL A 8 5.95 -7.52 5.23
C VAL A 8 5.07 -6.27 5.25
N VAL A 9 4.81 -5.72 6.44
CA VAL A 9 4.04 -4.48 6.59
C VAL A 9 4.78 -3.29 5.98
N PHE A 10 6.09 -3.19 6.18
CA PHE A 10 6.92 -2.14 5.59
C PHE A 10 6.92 -2.20 4.07
N GLU A 11 7.16 -3.38 3.49
CA GLU A 11 7.13 -3.57 2.03
C GLU A 11 5.78 -3.16 1.45
N MET A 12 4.68 -3.65 2.03
CA MET A 12 3.34 -3.33 1.56
C MET A 12 3.02 -1.84 1.68
N SER A 13 3.39 -1.21 2.80
CA SER A 13 3.19 0.23 2.99
C SER A 13 4.02 1.05 2.01
N LEU A 14 5.26 0.63 1.71
CA LEU A 14 6.12 1.27 0.73
C LEU A 14 5.55 1.15 -0.70
N TYR A 15 5.12 -0.05 -1.11
CA TYR A 15 4.51 -0.27 -2.42
C TYR A 15 3.25 0.58 -2.60
N TYR A 16 2.34 0.57 -1.63
CA TYR A 16 1.11 1.36 -1.70
C TYR A 16 1.38 2.87 -1.62
N GLY A 17 2.37 3.30 -0.82
CA GLY A 17 2.78 4.71 -0.77
C GLY A 17 3.35 5.20 -2.10
N LEU A 18 4.20 4.40 -2.74
CA LEU A 18 4.71 4.71 -4.08
C LEU A 18 3.59 4.77 -5.11
N LEU A 19 2.66 3.80 -5.10
CA LEU A 19 1.49 3.82 -5.99
C LEU A 19 0.62 5.06 -5.76
N ALA A 20 0.39 5.46 -4.51
CA ALA A 20 -0.37 6.64 -4.14
C ALA A 20 0.23 7.96 -4.67
N LEU A 21 1.52 7.98 -4.97
CA LEU A 21 2.20 9.13 -5.59
C LEU A 21 2.28 9.00 -7.11
N VAL A 22 2.64 7.81 -7.60
CA VAL A 22 2.93 7.58 -9.03
C VAL A 22 1.67 7.58 -9.87
N LEU A 23 0.57 6.99 -9.41
CA LEU A 23 -0.70 6.93 -10.17
C LEU A 23 -1.26 8.34 -10.49
N PRO A 24 -1.38 9.25 -9.50
CA PRO A 24 -1.76 10.65 -9.77
C PRO A 24 -0.83 11.37 -10.75
N LEU A 25 0.48 11.11 -10.66
CA LEU A 25 1.46 11.72 -11.55
C LEU A 25 1.29 11.23 -12.98
N ILE A 26 1.13 9.93 -13.18
CA ILE A 26 0.86 9.35 -14.51
C ILE A 26 -0.43 9.97 -15.06
N TYR A 27 -1.50 10.01 -14.27
CA TYR A 27 -2.77 10.62 -14.68
C TYR A 27 -2.59 12.10 -15.08
N ALA A 28 -1.90 12.90 -14.26
CA ALA A 28 -1.67 14.31 -14.54
C ALA A 28 -0.92 14.52 -15.87
N VAL A 29 0.13 13.72 -16.11
CA VAL A 29 0.92 13.77 -17.35
C VAL A 29 0.10 13.31 -18.55
N THR A 30 -0.64 12.21 -18.44
CA THR A 30 -1.45 11.66 -19.54
C THR A 30 -2.56 12.61 -19.99
N TYR A 31 -3.20 13.30 -19.05
CA TYR A 31 -4.34 14.18 -19.35
C TYR A 31 -3.98 15.67 -19.41
N HIS A 32 -2.69 16.01 -19.29
CA HIS A 32 -2.20 17.40 -19.28
C HIS A 32 -2.92 18.30 -18.24
N VAL A 33 -3.32 17.72 -17.11
CA VAL A 33 -3.96 18.45 -16.01
C VAL A 33 -2.93 18.87 -14.97
N ALA A 34 -3.22 19.96 -14.26
CA ALA A 34 -2.32 20.47 -13.23
C ALA A 34 -2.17 19.46 -12.08
N PHE A 35 -0.95 19.24 -11.60
CA PHE A 35 -0.71 18.32 -10.47
C PHE A 35 -1.56 18.65 -9.25
N ILE A 36 -1.78 19.94 -8.97
CA ILE A 36 -2.56 20.40 -7.82
C ILE A 36 -4.04 20.02 -7.90
N SER A 37 -4.59 19.78 -9.10
CA SER A 37 -5.97 19.31 -9.24
C SER A 37 -6.12 17.83 -8.90
N VAL A 38 -5.05 17.04 -9.07
CA VAL A 38 -5.04 15.59 -8.81
C VAL A 38 -4.62 15.30 -7.36
N PHE A 39 -3.62 16.02 -6.84
CA PHE A 39 -3.20 15.95 -5.43
C PHE A 39 -4.09 16.86 -4.55
N ASN A 40 -5.39 16.61 -4.56
CA ASN A 40 -6.36 17.35 -3.76
C ASN A 40 -6.65 16.66 -2.41
N VAL A 41 -7.51 17.29 -1.60
CA VAL A 41 -7.89 16.78 -0.27
C VAL A 41 -8.64 15.44 -0.37
N GLU A 42 -9.40 15.22 -1.44
CA GLU A 42 -10.14 13.98 -1.67
C GLU A 42 -9.16 12.82 -1.89
N TRP A 43 -8.13 13.02 -2.71
CA TRP A 43 -7.06 12.04 -2.91
C TRP A 43 -6.27 11.77 -1.63
N PHE A 44 -6.00 12.81 -0.84
CA PHE A 44 -5.38 12.64 0.47
C PHE A 44 -6.25 11.78 1.40
N ALA A 45 -7.57 12.01 1.44
CA ALA A 45 -8.48 11.17 2.22
C ALA A 45 -8.44 9.71 1.75
N VAL A 46 -8.53 9.46 0.44
CA VAL A 46 -8.47 8.10 -0.14
C VAL A 46 -7.18 7.39 0.26
N THR A 47 -6.03 8.06 0.18
CA THR A 47 -4.73 7.46 0.53
C THR A 47 -4.64 7.13 2.03
N VAL A 48 -5.16 7.97 2.90
CA VAL A 48 -5.24 7.71 4.36
C VAL A 48 -6.16 6.52 4.66
N PHE A 49 -7.35 6.46 4.04
CA PHE A 49 -8.30 5.37 4.27
C PHE A 49 -7.88 4.03 3.66
N ILE A 50 -7.02 4.03 2.64
CA ILE A 50 -6.42 2.80 2.09
C ILE A 50 -5.43 2.16 3.07
N TYR A 51 -4.73 2.95 3.88
CA TYR A 51 -3.70 2.46 4.80
C TYR A 51 -4.16 1.33 5.75
N PRO A 52 -5.31 1.43 6.46
CA PRO A 52 -5.80 0.32 7.28
C PRO A 52 -6.11 -0.94 6.47
N ILE A 53 -6.57 -0.81 5.22
CA ILE A 53 -6.82 -1.95 4.32
C ILE A 53 -5.51 -2.66 4.01
N VAL A 54 -4.46 -1.89 3.68
CA VAL A 54 -3.11 -2.42 3.41
C VAL A 54 -2.56 -3.16 4.63
N LEU A 55 -2.78 -2.64 5.84
CA LEU A 55 -2.37 -3.30 7.09
C LEU A 55 -3.09 -4.64 7.30
N ILE A 56 -4.41 -4.68 7.08
CA ILE A 56 -5.21 -5.91 7.19
C ILE A 56 -4.71 -6.96 6.18
N LEU A 57 -4.53 -6.57 4.91
CA LEU A 57 -4.02 -7.47 3.88
C LEU A 57 -2.60 -7.97 4.18
N SER A 58 -1.74 -7.10 4.71
CA SER A 58 -0.39 -7.48 5.15
C SER A 58 -0.44 -8.51 6.27
N ALA A 59 -1.35 -8.35 7.23
CA ALA A 59 -1.55 -9.29 8.32
C ALA A 59 -2.09 -10.65 7.84
N ILE A 60 -3.03 -10.64 6.89
CA ILE A 60 -3.55 -11.87 6.26
C ILE A 60 -2.42 -12.59 5.52
N ARG A 61 -1.66 -11.89 4.66
CA ARG A 61 -0.53 -12.46 3.90
C ARG A 61 0.53 -13.06 4.82
N TYR A 62 0.89 -12.34 5.89
CA TYR A 62 1.82 -12.85 6.90
C TYR A 62 1.29 -14.13 7.57
N SER A 63 0.02 -14.13 7.97
CA SER A 63 -0.62 -15.28 8.63
C SER A 63 -0.65 -16.50 7.71
N TYR A 64 -1.00 -16.32 6.44
CA TYR A 64 -0.99 -17.40 5.45
C TYR A 64 0.43 -17.95 5.19
N GLY A 65 1.41 -17.06 5.05
CA GLY A 65 2.82 -17.45 4.89
C GLY A 65 3.35 -18.24 6.09
N ARG A 66 2.90 -17.91 7.30
CA ARG A 66 3.22 -18.67 8.52
C ARG A 66 2.57 -20.06 8.51
N MET A 67 1.29 -20.17 8.18
CA MET A 67 0.57 -21.46 8.15
C MET A 67 1.20 -22.42 7.15
N ARG A 68 1.57 -21.94 5.96
CA ARG A 68 2.20 -22.77 4.93
C ARG A 68 3.60 -23.26 5.32
N LYS A 69 4.39 -22.44 6.01
CA LYS A 69 5.71 -22.85 6.52
C LYS A 69 5.60 -23.85 7.67
N SER A 70 4.54 -23.77 8.48
CA SER A 70 4.29 -24.73 9.57
C SER A 70 3.76 -26.08 9.10
N SER A 71 3.18 -26.15 7.89
CA SER A 71 2.61 -27.37 7.32
C SER A 71 3.63 -28.24 6.54
N HIS A 72 4.83 -27.73 6.29
CA HIS A 72 5.94 -28.46 5.65
C HIS A 72 6.93 -29.05 6.66
N VAL A 73 6.52 -29.22 7.91
CA VAL A 73 7.28 -29.84 8.99
C VAL A 73 6.53 -31.07 9.47
#